data_AF-A0A3C0VZ18-F1
#
_entry.id   AF-A0A3C0VZ18-F1
#
_cell.length_a   1.000
_cell.length_b   1.000
_cell.length_c   1.000
_cell.angle_alpha   90.00
_cell.angle_beta   90.00
_cell.angle_gamma   90.00
#
_symmetry.space_group_name_H-M   'P 1'
#
loop_
_entity.id
_entity.type
_entity.pdbx_description
1 polymer ?
#
loop_
_entity_poly.entity_id
_entity_poly.type
_entity_poly.pdbx_seq_one_letter_code
_entity_poly.pdbx_strand_id
1 'polypeptide(L)'
;LDGEKGIYANAEWDGREAERPASMELIHPDGKKGFQIDCGIRIRGGFSRRSSNPKHSFRLFFRDTYGPSKLKYPLFGDNGAKEFDNVDLRTFQNYSWHIGDKERTIFLRDQFNRDLQLAMGQPAARGKFYHLFINGHYWGVFNTCERIKASYGASYLGGKKENYDAIKKGRTYLEDRKMSVGVMA
;
A
#
# COMPACT_ATOMS: atom_id res chain seq x y z
N LEU A 1 -3.95 -14.19 -15.80
CA LEU A 1 -2.71 -13.87 -15.07
C LEU A 1 -1.58 -14.57 -15.79
N ASP A 2 -0.56 -13.85 -16.23
CA ASP A 2 0.63 -14.44 -16.89
C ASP A 2 1.55 -15.03 -15.80
N GLY A 3 1.93 -16.31 -15.93
CA GLY A 3 2.73 -17.05 -14.96
C GLY A 3 4.21 -16.66 -14.90
N GLU A 4 4.74 -16.01 -15.94
CA GLU A 4 6.14 -15.59 -16.01
C GLU A 4 6.30 -14.10 -15.73
N LYS A 5 5.39 -13.27 -16.28
CA LYS A 5 5.52 -11.80 -16.25
C LYS A 5 4.42 -11.09 -15.47
N GLY A 6 3.36 -11.79 -15.10
CA GLY A 6 2.24 -11.22 -14.38
C GLY A 6 2.60 -10.75 -12.97
N ILE A 7 1.72 -9.96 -12.34
CA ILE A 7 2.00 -9.39 -11.02
C ILE A 7 2.15 -10.44 -9.90
N TYR A 8 1.60 -11.64 -10.08
CA TYR A 8 1.78 -12.77 -9.16
C TYR A 8 3.01 -13.63 -9.47
N ALA A 9 3.61 -13.47 -10.65
CA ALA A 9 4.86 -14.12 -10.97
C ALA A 9 5.97 -13.50 -10.12
N ASN A 10 6.82 -14.35 -9.51
CA ASN A 10 7.96 -13.90 -8.71
C ASN A 10 7.56 -12.96 -7.54
N ALA A 11 6.53 -13.32 -6.78
CA ALA A 11 5.94 -12.50 -5.71
C ALA A 11 6.94 -11.98 -4.66
N GLU A 12 8.08 -12.67 -4.47
CA GLU A 12 9.12 -12.28 -3.51
C GLU A 12 10.08 -11.19 -4.02
N TRP A 13 10.09 -10.90 -5.32
CA TRP A 13 10.95 -9.86 -5.90
C TRP A 13 10.60 -8.47 -5.33
N ASP A 14 11.62 -7.64 -5.18
CA ASP A 14 11.50 -6.27 -4.66
C ASP A 14 12.27 -5.29 -5.56
N GLY A 15 12.20 -4.01 -5.22
CA GLY A 15 12.84 -2.94 -5.97
C GLY A 15 12.09 -2.57 -7.24
N ARG A 16 12.71 -1.69 -8.02
CA ARG A 16 12.10 -1.08 -9.21
C ARG A 16 11.84 -2.11 -10.32
N GLU A 17 12.74 -3.08 -10.48
CA GLU A 17 12.62 -4.17 -11.46
C GLU A 17 11.43 -5.11 -11.22
N ALA A 18 10.91 -5.13 -9.99
CA ALA A 18 9.73 -5.90 -9.62
C ALA A 18 8.42 -5.13 -9.82
N GLU A 19 8.46 -3.85 -10.19
CA GLU A 19 7.27 -3.09 -10.58
C GLU A 19 6.75 -3.60 -11.94
N ARG A 20 5.43 -3.65 -12.11
CA ARG A 20 4.76 -3.96 -13.39
C ARG A 20 3.86 -2.78 -13.77
N PRO A 21 3.75 -2.42 -15.05
CA PRO A 21 2.76 -1.44 -15.48
C PRO A 21 1.34 -1.97 -15.21
N ALA A 22 0.44 -1.09 -14.78
CA ALA A 22 -0.95 -1.41 -14.50
C ALA A 22 -1.84 -0.17 -14.70
N SER A 23 -3.09 -0.42 -15.08
CA SER A 23 -4.18 0.56 -14.97
C SER A 23 -4.93 0.31 -13.66
N MET A 24 -5.13 1.34 -12.86
CA MET A 24 -5.94 1.30 -11.64
C MET A 24 -7.23 2.08 -11.85
N GLU A 25 -8.35 1.45 -11.51
CA GLU A 25 -9.66 2.09 -11.47
C GLU A 25 -10.26 2.05 -10.07
N LEU A 26 -10.92 3.13 -9.67
CA LEU A 26 -11.83 3.18 -8.53
C LEU A 26 -13.24 3.39 -9.05
N ILE A 27 -14.14 2.46 -8.74
CA ILE A 27 -15.55 2.50 -9.13
C ILE A 27 -16.39 2.54 -7.87
N HIS A 28 -17.27 3.53 -7.75
CA HIS A 28 -18.18 3.65 -6.61
C HIS A 28 -19.52 2.99 -6.93
N PRO A 29 -20.10 2.21 -6.00
CA PRO A 29 -21.37 1.52 -6.24
C PRO A 29 -22.56 2.48 -6.35
N ASP A 30 -22.44 3.70 -5.83
CA ASP A 30 -23.48 4.75 -5.89
C ASP A 30 -23.38 5.61 -7.17
N GLY A 31 -22.54 5.23 -8.13
CA GLY A 31 -22.35 5.95 -9.38
C GLY A 31 -21.52 7.24 -9.25
N LYS A 32 -21.02 7.59 -8.06
CA LYS A 32 -20.07 8.71 -7.93
C LYS A 32 -18.87 8.50 -8.83
N LYS A 33 -18.42 9.57 -9.47
CA LYS A 33 -17.23 9.52 -10.33
C LYS A 33 -15.99 9.15 -9.51
N GLY A 34 -15.40 8.01 -9.84
CA GLY A 34 -14.10 7.61 -9.33
C GLY A 34 -12.98 8.12 -10.23
N PHE A 35 -12.01 7.26 -10.54
CA PHE A 35 -10.91 7.59 -11.44
C PHE A 35 -10.39 6.34 -12.17
N GLN A 36 -9.69 6.57 -13.28
CA GLN A 36 -8.74 5.65 -13.89
C GLN A 36 -7.37 6.33 -13.92
N ILE A 37 -6.30 5.58 -13.65
CA ILE A 37 -4.93 6.09 -13.72
C ILE A 37 -3.95 4.96 -14.02
N ASP A 38 -2.99 5.24 -14.90
CA ASP A 38 -1.86 4.34 -15.14
C ASP A 38 -0.80 4.50 -14.05
N CYS A 39 -0.26 3.37 -13.59
CA CYS A 39 0.66 3.31 -12.47
C CYS A 39 1.57 2.08 -12.54
N GLY A 40 2.61 2.07 -11.70
CA GLY A 40 3.35 0.86 -11.39
C GLY A 40 2.66 0.10 -10.25
N ILE A 41 2.61 -1.22 -10.32
CA ILE A 41 2.15 -2.09 -9.24
C ILE A 41 3.26 -3.05 -8.83
N ARG A 42 3.39 -3.31 -7.52
CA ARG A 42 4.29 -4.34 -6.98
C ARG A 42 3.66 -5.07 -5.82
N ILE A 43 3.92 -6.37 -5.69
CA ILE A 43 3.63 -7.10 -4.46
C ILE A 43 4.48 -6.56 -3.31
N ARG A 44 3.87 -6.34 -2.14
CA ARG A 44 4.54 -5.82 -0.95
C ARG A 44 4.39 -6.75 0.26
N GLY A 45 5.34 -6.64 1.18
CA GLY A 45 5.35 -7.39 2.42
C GLY A 45 6.72 -8.03 2.66
N GLY A 46 6.83 -8.81 3.73
CA GLY A 46 7.99 -9.67 3.96
C GLY A 46 7.57 -11.11 3.75
N PHE A 47 7.26 -11.79 4.86
CA PHE A 47 6.76 -13.16 4.90
C PHE A 47 5.53 -13.40 4.01
N SER A 48 4.62 -12.42 3.92
CA SER A 48 3.38 -12.51 3.15
C SER A 48 3.54 -12.62 1.63
N ARG A 49 4.76 -12.49 1.11
CA ARG A 49 5.05 -12.57 -0.32
C ARG A 49 5.46 -13.95 -0.82
N ARG A 50 5.62 -14.91 0.09
CA ARG A 50 5.96 -16.30 -0.25
C ARG A 50 4.96 -16.85 -1.26
N SER A 51 5.45 -17.61 -2.23
CA SER A 51 4.63 -18.21 -3.29
C SER A 51 3.51 -19.12 -2.77
N SER A 52 3.70 -19.73 -1.59
CA SER A 52 2.67 -20.55 -0.93
C SER A 52 1.49 -19.74 -0.40
N ASN A 53 1.62 -18.42 -0.29
CA ASN A 53 0.54 -17.55 0.11
C ASN A 53 -0.27 -17.11 -1.11
N PRO A 54 -1.55 -17.48 -1.24
CA PRO A 54 -2.30 -17.21 -2.47
C PRO A 54 -2.77 -15.76 -2.59
N LYS A 55 -2.74 -14.94 -1.52
CA LYS A 55 -3.28 -13.57 -1.54
C LYS A 55 -2.24 -12.58 -1.02
N HIS A 56 -1.85 -11.64 -1.87
CA HIS A 56 -0.78 -10.68 -1.57
C HIS A 56 -1.31 -9.26 -1.42
N SER A 57 -0.59 -8.45 -0.64
CA SER A 57 -0.79 -6.99 -0.63
C SER A 57 -0.02 -6.35 -1.77
N PHE A 58 -0.51 -5.23 -2.29
CA PHE A 58 0.12 -4.48 -3.36
C PHE A 58 0.54 -3.09 -2.90
N ARG A 59 1.54 -2.54 -3.58
CA ARG A 59 1.82 -1.11 -3.59
C ARG A 59 1.64 -0.61 -5.00
N LEU A 60 0.95 0.51 -5.12
CA LEU A 60 0.81 1.27 -6.33
C LEU A 60 1.77 2.45 -6.29
N PHE A 61 2.42 2.72 -7.43
CA PHE A 61 3.43 3.75 -7.61
C PHE A 61 3.00 4.68 -8.74
N PHE A 62 2.83 5.96 -8.44
CA PHE A 62 2.53 6.97 -9.43
C PHE A 62 3.87 7.60 -9.84
N ARG A 63 4.22 7.48 -11.12
CA ARG A 63 5.53 7.88 -11.65
C ARG A 63 5.38 8.23 -13.12
N ASP A 64 6.19 9.18 -13.59
CA ASP A 64 6.17 9.64 -14.98
C ASP A 64 6.47 8.51 -15.99
N THR A 65 7.19 7.46 -15.58
CA THR A 65 7.45 6.29 -16.41
C THR A 65 6.22 5.42 -16.70
N TYR A 66 5.14 5.56 -15.92
CA TYR A 66 3.90 4.79 -16.09
C TYR A 66 2.71 5.66 -16.48
N GLY A 67 2.78 6.98 -16.28
CA GLY A 67 1.64 7.87 -16.39
C GLY A 67 1.86 9.10 -15.51
N PRO A 68 0.82 9.66 -14.87
CA PRO A 68 1.00 10.75 -13.92
C PRO A 68 1.91 10.38 -12.74
N SER A 69 2.82 11.27 -12.34
CA SER A 69 3.69 11.09 -11.15
C SER A 69 2.98 11.11 -9.81
N LYS A 70 1.71 11.49 -9.78
CA LYS A 70 0.89 11.54 -8.56
C LYS A 70 -0.54 11.16 -8.85
N LEU A 71 -1.15 10.42 -7.94
CA LEU A 71 -2.61 10.33 -7.87
C LEU A 71 -3.12 11.60 -7.18
N LYS A 72 -3.86 12.45 -7.89
CA LYS A 72 -4.55 13.62 -7.33
C LYS A 72 -6.02 13.30 -7.12
N TYR A 73 -6.34 12.72 -5.96
CA TYR A 73 -7.69 12.27 -5.63
C TYR A 73 -7.83 12.21 -4.10
N PRO A 74 -8.95 12.67 -3.48
CA PRO A 74 -9.15 12.65 -2.03
C PRO A 74 -9.49 11.24 -1.52
N LEU A 75 -8.58 10.27 -1.74
CA LEU A 75 -8.82 8.85 -1.50
C LEU A 75 -9.24 8.56 -0.04
N PHE A 76 -8.67 9.31 0.91
CA PHE A 76 -8.94 9.16 2.34
C PHE A 76 -9.89 10.22 2.92
N GLY A 77 -10.67 10.90 2.06
CA GLY A 77 -11.68 11.87 2.47
C GLY A 77 -11.12 13.26 2.80
N ASP A 78 -11.93 14.07 3.45
CA ASP A 78 -11.66 15.50 3.64
C ASP A 78 -10.46 15.75 4.55
N ASN A 79 -10.34 14.96 5.60
CA ASN A 79 -9.23 15.01 6.57
C ASN A 79 -8.01 14.20 6.11
N GLY A 80 -8.02 13.72 4.86
CA GLY A 80 -6.94 12.96 4.24
C GLY A 80 -6.07 13.81 3.32
N ALA A 81 -4.85 13.35 3.03
CA ALA A 81 -4.01 13.91 1.98
C ALA A 81 -4.74 13.88 0.63
N LYS A 82 -4.45 14.86 -0.23
CA LYS A 82 -5.14 15.05 -1.53
C LYS A 82 -4.37 14.49 -2.71
N GLU A 83 -3.09 14.21 -2.51
CA GLU A 83 -2.23 13.63 -3.53
C GLU A 83 -1.26 12.60 -2.97
N PHE A 84 -0.88 11.64 -3.81
CA PHE A 84 -0.05 10.49 -3.40
C PHE A 84 0.98 10.14 -4.46
N ASP A 85 2.23 9.97 -4.03
CA ASP A 85 3.29 9.35 -4.83
C ASP A 85 3.09 7.81 -4.89
N ASN A 86 2.41 7.25 -3.89
CA ASN A 86 2.14 5.82 -3.77
C ASN A 86 1.00 5.56 -2.78
N VAL A 87 0.30 4.44 -2.99
CA VAL A 87 -0.76 3.96 -2.10
C VAL A 87 -0.53 2.47 -1.85
N ASP A 88 -0.63 2.04 -0.58
CA ASP A 88 -0.62 0.61 -0.25
C ASP A 88 -2.05 0.07 -0.32
N LEU A 89 -2.24 -1.04 -1.05
CA LEU A 89 -3.47 -1.83 -1.05
C LEU A 89 -3.21 -3.12 -0.29
N ARG A 90 -3.70 -3.18 0.94
CA ARG A 90 -3.41 -4.23 1.91
C ARG A 90 -4.47 -5.31 1.91
N THR A 91 -4.01 -6.52 2.21
CA THR A 91 -4.84 -7.61 2.71
C THR A 91 -4.38 -7.97 4.11
N PHE A 92 -5.26 -8.63 4.85
CA PHE A 92 -4.90 -9.35 6.06
C PHE A 92 -4.04 -10.53 5.68
N GLN A 93 -3.08 -10.82 6.54
CA GLN A 93 -2.05 -11.83 6.32
C GLN A 93 -2.00 -12.69 7.58
N ASN A 94 -1.76 -12.08 8.73
CA ASN A 94 -1.93 -12.78 10.01
C ASN A 94 -3.43 -12.86 10.34
N TYR A 95 -3.88 -14.02 10.85
CA TYR A 95 -5.28 -14.30 11.18
C TYR A 95 -6.21 -14.09 9.99
N SER A 96 -5.95 -14.85 8.92
CA SER A 96 -6.71 -14.79 7.67
C SER A 96 -7.10 -16.19 7.21
N TRP A 97 -8.13 -16.28 6.36
CA TRP A 97 -8.59 -17.56 5.82
C TRP A 97 -7.55 -18.25 4.92
N HIS A 98 -6.63 -17.49 4.30
CA HIS A 98 -5.68 -18.01 3.32
C HIS A 98 -4.30 -18.27 3.89
N ILE A 99 -3.96 -17.67 5.03
CA ILE A 99 -2.71 -17.90 5.73
C ILE A 99 -2.86 -17.61 7.23
N GLY A 100 -2.33 -18.51 8.07
CA GLY A 100 -2.40 -18.40 9.53
C GLY A 100 -3.62 -19.10 10.14
N ASP A 101 -4.21 -18.45 11.15
CA ASP A 101 -5.33 -18.96 11.95
C ASP A 101 -6.65 -18.42 11.37
N LYS A 102 -7.39 -19.32 10.70
CA LYS A 102 -8.63 -18.96 9.97
C LYS A 102 -9.74 -18.57 10.93
N GLU A 103 -9.80 -19.20 12.10
CA GLU A 103 -10.83 -19.03 13.13
C GLU A 103 -10.80 -17.62 13.71
N ARG A 104 -9.63 -16.98 13.71
CA ARG A 104 -9.46 -15.60 14.17
C ARG A 104 -9.67 -14.56 13.07
N THR A 105 -10.12 -14.91 11.87
CA THR A 105 -10.24 -13.97 10.76
C THR A 105 -11.38 -12.98 10.97
N ILE A 106 -11.06 -11.69 11.14
CA ILE A 106 -12.08 -10.62 11.26
C ILE A 106 -11.83 -9.42 10.35
N PHE A 107 -10.69 -9.35 9.65
CA PHE A 107 -10.36 -8.29 8.68
C PHE A 107 -10.50 -6.83 9.14
N LEU A 108 -10.51 -6.56 10.45
CA LEU A 108 -10.72 -5.21 10.97
C LEU A 108 -9.61 -4.72 11.89
N ARG A 109 -8.85 -5.64 12.53
CA ARG A 109 -7.90 -5.29 13.61
C ARG A 109 -6.99 -4.11 13.29
N ASP A 110 -6.33 -4.15 12.14
CA ASP A 110 -5.35 -3.15 11.76
C ASP A 110 -5.98 -1.78 11.41
N GLN A 111 -7.11 -1.76 10.69
CA GLN A 111 -7.80 -0.51 10.35
C GLN A 111 -8.46 0.10 11.59
N PHE A 112 -9.16 -0.71 12.38
CA PHE A 112 -9.83 -0.29 13.61
C PHE A 112 -8.86 0.38 14.60
N ASN A 113 -7.68 -0.22 14.84
CA ASN A 113 -6.70 0.38 15.76
C ASN A 113 -6.16 1.73 15.26
N ARG A 114 -5.99 1.91 13.94
CA ARG A 114 -5.59 3.21 13.38
C ARG A 114 -6.69 4.25 13.50
N ASP A 115 -7.94 3.86 13.25
CA ASP A 115 -9.08 4.75 13.39
C ASP A 115 -9.29 5.15 14.86
N LEU A 116 -9.10 4.22 15.80
CA LEU A 116 -9.12 4.51 17.23
C LEU A 116 -8.00 5.49 17.62
N GLN A 117 -6.78 5.28 17.12
CA GLN A 117 -5.66 6.21 17.35
C GLN A 117 -5.98 7.62 16.81
N LEU A 118 -6.57 7.72 15.62
CA LEU A 118 -7.03 9.00 15.06
C LEU A 118 -8.14 9.64 15.91
N ALA A 119 -9.09 8.84 16.42
CA ALA A 119 -10.17 9.32 17.28
C ALA A 119 -9.65 9.86 18.63
N MET A 120 -8.51 9.36 19.09
CA MET A 120 -7.79 9.88 20.26
C MET A 120 -6.92 11.11 19.96
N GLY A 121 -7.02 11.69 18.76
CA GLY A 121 -6.27 12.87 18.35
C GLY A 121 -4.80 12.61 18.00
N GLN A 122 -4.40 11.34 17.86
CA GLN A 122 -3.02 10.97 17.55
C GLN A 122 -2.84 10.77 16.03
N PRO A 123 -1.66 11.09 15.46
CA PRO A 123 -1.39 10.81 14.05
C PRO A 123 -1.45 9.31 13.74
N ALA A 124 -2.23 8.92 12.72
CA ALA A 124 -2.27 7.55 12.23
C ALA A 124 -2.64 7.50 10.74
N ALA A 125 -2.19 6.45 10.04
CA ALA A 125 -2.49 6.27 8.63
C ALA A 125 -3.98 5.99 8.39
N ARG A 126 -4.59 6.69 7.44
CA ARG A 126 -5.99 6.43 7.05
C ARG A 126 -6.07 5.25 6.09
N GLY A 127 -7.25 4.64 6.04
CA GLY A 127 -7.53 3.51 5.15
C GLY A 127 -9.03 3.32 4.93
N LYS A 128 -9.38 2.68 3.82
CA LYS A 128 -10.77 2.34 3.48
C LYS A 128 -10.82 0.94 2.89
N PHE A 129 -11.89 0.21 3.15
CA PHE A 129 -12.11 -1.12 2.60
C PHE A 129 -12.65 -1.05 1.17
N TYR A 130 -12.18 -1.97 0.32
CA TYR A 130 -12.58 -2.09 -1.07
C TYR A 130 -12.69 -3.56 -1.48
N HIS A 131 -13.58 -3.84 -2.43
CA HIS A 131 -13.58 -5.07 -3.20
C HIS A 131 -12.56 -4.92 -4.34
N LEU A 132 -11.57 -5.81 -4.39
CA LEU A 132 -10.56 -5.76 -5.45
C LEU A 132 -10.92 -6.69 -6.59
N PHE A 133 -10.78 -6.20 -7.81
CA PHE A 133 -10.75 -6.99 -9.02
C PHE A 133 -9.38 -6.83 -9.69
N ILE A 134 -8.81 -7.92 -10.19
CA ILE A 134 -7.55 -7.90 -10.96
C ILE A 134 -7.86 -8.55 -12.31
N ASN A 135 -7.74 -7.77 -13.38
CA ASN A 135 -8.10 -8.19 -14.74
C ASN A 135 -9.50 -8.82 -14.79
N GLY A 136 -10.48 -8.15 -14.19
CA GLY A 136 -11.88 -8.60 -14.11
C GLY A 136 -12.18 -9.71 -13.11
N HIS A 137 -11.18 -10.35 -12.51
CA HIS A 137 -11.38 -11.44 -11.55
C HIS A 137 -11.48 -10.89 -10.14
N TYR A 138 -12.49 -11.32 -9.38
CA TYR A 138 -12.66 -10.87 -8.00
C TYR A 138 -11.62 -11.51 -7.06
N TRP A 139 -10.94 -10.67 -6.28
CA TRP A 139 -9.87 -11.07 -5.36
C TRP A 139 -10.24 -10.91 -3.89
N GLY A 140 -11.48 -10.54 -3.57
CA GLY A 140 -11.92 -10.37 -2.19
C GLY A 140 -11.74 -8.95 -1.66
N VAL A 141 -11.91 -8.83 -0.34
CA VAL A 141 -11.73 -7.58 0.39
C VAL A 141 -10.25 -7.24 0.55
N PHE A 142 -9.94 -5.97 0.36
CA PHE A 142 -8.67 -5.31 0.65
C PHE A 142 -8.96 -4.01 1.40
N ASN A 143 -7.93 -3.38 1.95
CA ASN A 143 -8.03 -2.00 2.41
C ASN A 143 -6.88 -1.15 1.89
N THR A 144 -7.17 0.07 1.46
CA THR A 144 -6.11 1.05 1.24
C THR A 144 -5.50 1.43 2.58
N CYS A 145 -4.24 1.86 2.54
CA CYS A 145 -3.53 2.37 3.69
C CYS A 145 -2.60 3.48 3.22
N GLU A 146 -2.69 4.63 3.87
CA GLU A 146 -1.68 5.66 3.72
C GLU A 146 -0.31 5.13 4.09
N ARG A 147 0.69 5.60 3.37
CA ARG A 147 2.06 5.22 3.63
C ARG A 147 2.72 6.27 4.50
N ILE A 148 2.98 5.91 5.75
CA ILE A 148 3.83 6.71 6.64
C ILE A 148 5.26 6.69 6.07
N LYS A 149 5.64 7.83 5.52
CA LYS A 149 6.90 8.20 4.88
C LYS A 149 7.04 9.73 5.02
N ALA A 150 8.17 10.28 4.58
CA ALA A 150 8.40 11.72 4.59
C ALA A 150 7.26 12.55 3.96
N SER A 151 6.64 12.05 2.88
CA SER A 151 5.48 12.69 2.24
C SER A 151 4.25 12.76 3.15
N TYR A 152 4.02 11.76 4.00
CA TYR A 152 2.96 11.81 5.01
C TYR A 152 3.25 12.90 6.04
N GLY A 153 4.51 13.02 6.51
CA GLY A 153 4.94 14.08 7.41
C GLY A 153 4.63 15.46 6.83
N ALA A 154 5.04 15.73 5.59
CA ALA A 154 4.74 16.98 4.92
C ALA A 154 3.22 17.25 4.79
N SER A 155 2.43 16.24 4.43
CA SER A 155 0.98 16.39 4.25
C SER A 155 0.20 16.68 5.54
N TYR A 156 0.65 16.15 6.68
CA TYR A 156 -0.13 16.17 7.93
C TYR A 156 0.50 17.00 9.06
N LEU A 157 1.81 17.15 9.05
CA LEU A 157 2.57 17.87 10.09
C LEU A 157 3.14 19.19 9.56
N GLY A 158 2.96 19.49 8.27
CA GLY A 158 3.45 20.71 7.61
C GLY A 158 4.93 20.62 7.20
N GLY A 159 5.52 21.73 6.75
CA GLY A 159 6.91 21.74 6.30
C GLY A 159 7.15 21.02 4.96
N LYS A 160 8.42 20.77 4.63
CA LYS A 160 8.82 20.11 3.38
C LYS A 160 9.14 18.63 3.61
N LYS A 161 9.09 17.82 2.55
CA LYS A 161 9.38 16.37 2.61
C LYS A 161 10.78 16.10 3.16
N GLU A 162 11.74 16.98 2.85
CA GLU A 162 13.14 16.87 3.27
C GLU A 162 13.31 17.07 4.79
N ASN A 163 12.30 17.60 5.48
CA ASN A 163 12.33 17.79 6.93
C ASN A 163 11.98 16.52 7.72
N TYR A 164 11.62 15.41 7.04
CA TYR A 164 11.10 14.20 7.67
C TYR A 164 11.88 12.95 7.30
N ASP A 165 12.33 12.23 8.33
CA ASP A 165 12.86 10.88 8.20
C ASP A 165 11.79 9.82 8.47
N ALA A 166 11.85 8.73 7.71
CA ALA A 166 10.94 7.61 7.86
C ALA A 166 11.70 6.29 8.00
N ILE A 167 11.95 5.95 9.26
CA ILE A 167 12.69 4.75 9.67
C ILE A 167 11.80 3.52 9.50
N LYS A 168 12.32 2.45 8.88
CA LYS A 168 11.61 1.18 8.69
C LYS A 168 12.51 0.01 9.06
N LYS A 169 11.89 -1.04 9.60
CA LYS A 169 12.54 -2.36 9.75
C LYS A 169 12.98 -2.86 8.38
N GLY A 170 14.28 -3.13 8.24
CA GLY A 170 14.94 -3.50 7.00
C GLY A 170 16.43 -3.19 7.08
N ARG A 171 17.20 -3.63 6.08
CA ARG A 171 18.56 -3.14 5.86
C ARG A 171 18.46 -1.86 5.04
N THR A 172 18.74 -0.73 5.67
CA THR A 172 18.89 0.54 4.96
C THR A 172 20.38 0.75 4.73
N TYR A 173 20.81 0.88 3.48
CA TYR A 173 22.16 1.36 3.20
C TYR A 173 22.17 2.88 3.37
N LEU A 174 22.96 3.35 4.32
CA LEU A 174 23.23 4.77 4.52
C LEU A 174 24.43 5.13 3.64
N GLU A 175 24.18 5.83 2.53
CA GLU A 175 25.24 6.20 1.57
C GLU A 175 26.29 7.12 2.20
N ASP A 176 25.86 8.04 3.05
CA ASP A 176 26.71 8.96 3.82
C ASP A 176 27.65 8.22 4.79
N ARG A 177 27.22 7.06 5.29
CA ARG A 177 28.00 6.24 6.25
C ARG A 177 28.60 4.99 5.64
N LYS A 178 28.40 4.75 4.34
CA LYS A 178 28.78 3.54 3.61
C LYS A 178 28.45 2.24 4.37
N MET A 179 27.32 2.20 5.07
CA MET A 179 26.99 1.08 5.97
C MET A 179 25.51 0.68 5.86
N SER A 180 25.27 -0.62 5.92
CA SER A 180 23.91 -1.16 6.07
C SER A 180 23.52 -1.15 7.54
N VAL A 181 22.51 -0.36 7.91
CA VAL A 181 21.94 -0.37 9.25
C VAL A 181 20.65 -1.18 9.22
N GLY A 182 20.60 -2.21 10.06
CA GLY A 182 19.39 -2.97 10.34
C GLY A 182 18.64 -2.32 11.49
N VAL A 183 17.43 -1.84 11.23
CA VAL A 183 16.54 -1.44 12.33
C VAL A 183 15.75 -2.67 12.74
N MET A 184 16.03 -3.21 13.93
CA MET A 184 15.18 -4.23 14.55
C MET A 184 14.01 -3.52 15.21
N ALA A 185 12.79 -3.89 14.81
CA ALA A 185 11.55 -3.56 15.48
C ALA A 185 10.85 -4.85 15.90
#